data_AF-A0A0A8EH02-F1
#
_entry.id   AF-A0A0A8EH02-F1
#
_cell.length_a   1.000
_cell.length_b   1.000
_cell.length_c   1.000
_cell.angle_alpha   90.00
_cell.angle_beta   90.00
_cell.angle_gamma   90.00
#
_symmetry.space_group_name_H-M   'P 1'
#
loop_
_entity.id
_entity.type
_entity.pdbx_description
1 polymer ?
#
loop_
_entity_poly.entity_id
_entity_poly.type
_entity_poly.pdbx_seq_one_letter_code
_entity_poly.pdbx_strand_id
1 'polypeptide(L)'
;METIRSPSAVAAPVAEEGTVTGLKLFNTNGGVTEVTPRLAEVEADVQDLIEAHMETMLGVRFLASEYVIDCAGGGRVDSLGLDENNAPTVIEYKRGTDAGVIHQGLYYMAWLMDHKDAFRNLVRDRLGGTAASQILWSAPRLICVAGDFTRYDVHAVREHRRSIDLVRYRYFGSDHIGLETVASMRGHSVTAKRVRRRAAGLLPVRRQGGALAELAEAVDEVLLGLGDGIVRVRRKQYAAYQRLRNFACVCPPQQTKLLVYLKVDPKSVDLVPGFTRDVTGVGHHGTGDLEVQLRTERDLERAQDLFRLSYAAA
;
A
#
# COMPACT_ATOMS: atom_id res chain seq x y z
N MET A 1 -25.37 -25.43 61.07
CA MET A 1 -25.15 -24.28 60.17
C MET A 1 -24.39 -24.80 58.97
N GLU A 2 -25.13 -25.18 57.93
CA GLU A 2 -24.61 -25.66 56.65
C GLU A 2 -23.82 -24.55 55.95
N THR A 3 -22.64 -24.90 55.42
CA THR A 3 -21.87 -24.01 54.55
C THR A 3 -22.04 -24.50 53.11
N ILE A 4 -22.74 -23.68 52.33
CA ILE A 4 -23.13 -23.92 50.93
C ILE A 4 -21.88 -23.94 50.04
N ARG A 5 -21.70 -25.05 49.29
CA ARG A 5 -20.74 -25.15 48.19
C ARG A 5 -21.35 -24.53 46.93
N SER A 6 -20.66 -23.55 46.34
CA SER A 6 -20.88 -23.09 44.97
C SER A 6 -19.77 -23.62 44.07
N PRO A 7 -20.05 -24.26 42.92
CA PRO A 7 -19.03 -24.63 41.96
C PRO A 7 -18.75 -23.44 41.04
N SER A 8 -17.53 -22.90 41.12
CA SER A 8 -17.02 -21.93 40.14
C SER A 8 -16.65 -22.68 38.87
N ALA A 9 -17.42 -22.45 37.80
CA ALA A 9 -17.12 -22.95 36.46
C ALA A 9 -15.86 -22.25 35.95
N VAL A 10 -14.79 -23.02 35.77
CA VAL A 10 -13.57 -22.57 35.08
C VAL A 10 -13.92 -22.44 33.60
N ALA A 11 -14.13 -21.21 33.14
CA ALA A 11 -14.22 -20.91 31.72
C ALA A 11 -12.84 -21.17 31.09
N ALA A 12 -12.78 -22.12 30.16
CA ALA A 12 -11.62 -22.34 29.32
C ALA A 12 -11.33 -21.06 28.51
N PRO A 13 -10.06 -20.66 28.33
CA PRO A 13 -9.74 -19.55 27.46
C PRO A 13 -10.14 -19.94 26.03
N VAL A 14 -11.09 -19.17 25.49
CA VAL A 14 -11.43 -19.18 24.08
C VAL A 14 -10.16 -18.84 23.32
N ALA A 15 -9.67 -19.77 22.50
CA ALA A 15 -8.59 -19.50 21.57
C ALA A 15 -9.07 -18.38 20.64
N GLU A 16 -8.51 -17.18 20.79
CA GLU A 16 -8.63 -16.16 19.77
C GLU A 16 -7.93 -16.71 18.52
N GLU A 17 -8.73 -17.01 17.49
CA GLU A 17 -8.27 -17.20 16.12
C GLU A 17 -7.64 -15.89 15.63
N GLY A 18 -6.42 -15.62 16.06
CA GLY A 18 -5.50 -14.79 15.30
C GLY A 18 -5.14 -15.59 14.06
N THR A 19 -5.64 -15.19 12.90
CA THR A 19 -5.28 -15.80 11.62
C THR A 19 -3.78 -15.71 11.44
N VAL A 20 -3.04 -16.75 11.82
CA VAL A 20 -1.63 -16.93 11.44
C VAL A 20 -1.67 -17.37 9.99
N THR A 21 -1.73 -16.42 9.06
CA THR A 21 -1.39 -16.67 7.66
C THR A 21 0.12 -16.85 7.57
N GLY A 22 0.63 -17.94 8.14
CA GLY A 22 2.02 -18.35 7.96
C GLY A 22 2.18 -18.89 6.54
N LEU A 23 2.56 -18.02 5.60
CA LEU A 23 2.88 -18.43 4.24
C LEU A 23 3.95 -19.53 4.29
N LYS A 24 3.61 -20.72 3.80
CA LYS A 24 4.53 -21.84 3.67
C LYS A 24 4.94 -22.00 2.22
N LEU A 25 6.25 -22.08 1.97
CA LEU A 25 6.79 -22.38 0.65
C LEU A 25 7.21 -23.84 0.59
N PHE A 26 6.87 -24.53 -0.50
CA PHE A 26 7.28 -25.92 -0.74
C PHE A 26 8.01 -26.01 -2.07
N ASN A 27 9.13 -26.74 -2.09
CA ASN A 27 9.76 -27.19 -3.33
C ASN A 27 9.07 -28.46 -3.82
N THR A 28 8.69 -28.50 -5.09
CA THR A 28 8.00 -29.63 -5.74
C THR A 28 8.90 -30.41 -6.70
N ASN A 29 10.14 -29.96 -6.94
CA ASN A 29 11.10 -30.66 -7.78
C ASN A 29 11.76 -31.79 -6.98
N GLY A 30 11.55 -33.03 -7.42
CA GLY A 30 12.15 -34.22 -6.79
C GLY A 30 11.47 -34.68 -5.49
N GLY A 31 10.26 -34.19 -5.21
CA GLY A 31 9.48 -34.47 -4.01
C GLY A 31 8.78 -33.21 -3.51
N VAL A 32 7.98 -33.32 -2.43
CA VAL A 32 7.37 -32.16 -1.76
C VAL A 32 8.10 -31.92 -0.43
N THR A 33 8.88 -30.85 -0.36
CA THR A 33 9.64 -30.47 0.84
C THR A 33 9.36 -29.02 1.22
N GLU A 34 8.99 -28.75 2.47
CA GLU A 34 8.82 -27.39 2.97
C GLU A 34 10.17 -26.66 2.99
N VAL A 35 10.22 -25.45 2.44
CA VAL A 35 11.37 -24.56 2.49
C VAL A 35 11.26 -23.74 3.77
N THR A 36 12.15 -24.00 4.72
CA THR A 36 12.12 -23.34 6.03
C THR A 36 12.33 -21.83 5.89
N PRO A 37 11.42 -20.99 6.42
CA PRO A 37 11.60 -19.54 6.42
C PRO A 37 12.72 -19.13 7.38
N ARG A 38 13.56 -18.19 6.95
CA ARG A 38 14.63 -17.60 7.77
C ARG A 38 14.58 -16.07 7.74
N LEU A 39 15.18 -15.45 8.75
CA LEU A 39 15.44 -14.01 8.78
C LEU A 39 16.81 -13.72 8.14
N ALA A 40 17.10 -12.43 7.94
CA ALA A 40 18.44 -11.99 7.61
C ALA A 40 19.44 -12.32 8.72
N GLU A 41 20.72 -12.49 8.38
CA GLU A 41 21.78 -12.65 9.38
C GLU A 41 22.00 -11.32 10.09
N VAL A 42 22.08 -10.24 9.31
CA VAL A 42 22.13 -8.85 9.80
C VAL A 42 21.07 -7.99 9.12
N GLU A 43 20.70 -6.87 9.77
CA GLU A 43 19.73 -5.91 9.22
C GLU A 43 20.16 -5.36 7.86
N ALA A 44 21.46 -5.15 7.67
CA ALA A 44 22.03 -4.69 6.40
C ALA A 44 21.72 -5.63 5.22
N ASP A 45 21.61 -6.95 5.42
CA ASP A 45 21.36 -7.87 4.30
C ASP A 45 19.99 -7.63 3.65
N VAL A 46 18.96 -7.37 4.47
CA VAL A 46 17.60 -7.09 3.96
C VAL A 46 17.51 -5.67 3.40
N GLN A 47 18.21 -4.71 4.00
CA GLN A 47 18.32 -3.35 3.50
C GLN A 47 18.99 -3.32 2.12
N ASP A 48 20.18 -3.89 1.98
CA ASP A 48 20.95 -3.90 0.72
C ASP A 48 20.16 -4.56 -0.42
N LEU A 49 19.50 -5.69 -0.14
CA LEU A 49 18.68 -6.39 -1.13
C LEU A 49 17.49 -5.53 -1.60
N ILE A 50 16.79 -4.90 -0.66
CA ILE A 50 15.65 -4.06 -0.99
C ILE A 50 16.10 -2.79 -1.68
N GLU A 51 17.18 -2.14 -1.26
CA GLU A 51 17.72 -0.94 -1.93
C GLU A 51 18.11 -1.22 -3.39
N ALA A 52 18.75 -2.36 -3.66
CA ALA A 52 19.12 -2.76 -5.02
C ALA A 52 17.91 -2.98 -5.96
N HIS A 53 16.75 -3.34 -5.40
CA HIS A 53 15.54 -3.70 -6.16
C HIS A 53 14.27 -2.98 -5.69
N MET A 54 14.43 -1.78 -5.10
CA MET A 54 13.39 -1.11 -4.32
C MET A 54 12.16 -0.78 -5.15
N GLU A 55 12.37 -0.42 -6.42
CA GLU A 55 11.27 -0.08 -7.33
C GLU A 55 10.42 -1.31 -7.66
N THR A 56 11.03 -2.48 -7.75
CA THR A 56 10.32 -3.75 -8.01
C THR A 56 9.61 -4.24 -6.75
N MET A 57 10.32 -4.23 -5.61
CA MET A 57 9.83 -4.81 -4.36
C MET A 57 8.81 -3.92 -3.64
N LEU A 58 9.05 -2.60 -3.59
CA LEU A 58 8.24 -1.65 -2.81
C LEU A 58 7.51 -0.62 -3.67
N GLY A 59 7.80 -0.51 -4.97
CA GLY A 59 7.26 0.57 -5.81
C GLY A 59 7.86 1.93 -5.47
N VAL A 60 9.10 1.96 -4.98
CA VAL A 60 9.78 3.19 -4.54
C VAL A 60 11.08 3.34 -5.32
N ARG A 61 11.27 4.52 -5.92
CA ARG A 61 12.56 4.88 -6.53
C ARG A 61 13.53 5.31 -5.45
N PHE A 62 14.63 4.58 -5.33
CA PHE A 62 15.67 4.80 -4.33
C PHE A 62 16.39 6.15 -4.54
N LEU A 63 16.69 6.86 -3.44
CA LEU A 63 17.38 8.16 -3.45
C LEU A 63 18.67 8.16 -2.64
N ALA A 64 18.63 7.59 -1.42
CA ALA A 64 19.77 7.55 -0.52
C ALA A 64 19.63 6.41 0.49
N SER A 65 20.78 5.85 0.88
CA SER A 65 20.96 4.93 2.00
C SER A 65 21.61 5.68 3.16
N GLU A 66 21.33 5.26 4.39
CA GLU A 66 21.95 5.75 5.62
C GLU A 66 22.00 7.29 5.69
N TYR A 67 20.88 7.94 5.34
CA TYR A 67 20.81 9.40 5.19
C TYR A 67 20.87 10.08 6.55
N VAL A 68 21.98 10.77 6.81
CA VAL A 68 22.20 11.49 8.07
C VAL A 68 21.37 12.77 8.08
N ILE A 69 20.56 12.92 9.13
CA ILE A 69 19.78 14.14 9.37
C ILE A 69 20.51 15.05 10.33
N ASP A 70 20.59 16.33 9.97
CA ASP A 70 21.18 17.35 10.83
C ASP A 70 20.10 17.85 11.81
N CYS A 71 20.10 17.31 13.02
CA CYS A 71 19.21 17.70 14.10
C CYS A 71 19.93 17.60 15.45
N ALA A 72 19.44 18.31 16.47
CA ALA A 72 20.08 18.42 17.78
C ALA A 72 20.28 17.07 18.53
N GLY A 73 19.59 16.00 18.11
CA GLY A 73 19.73 14.64 18.66
C GLY A 73 20.45 13.66 17.73
N GLY A 74 20.87 14.09 16.54
CA GLY A 74 21.32 13.21 15.47
C GLY A 74 20.23 12.27 14.95
N GLY A 75 20.54 11.56 13.88
CA GLY A 75 19.65 10.54 13.33
C GLY A 75 20.13 10.09 11.97
N ARG A 76 19.78 8.86 11.61
CA ARG A 76 20.14 8.28 10.33
C ARG A 76 18.95 7.50 9.83
N VAL A 77 18.43 7.92 8.68
CA VAL A 77 17.32 7.25 8.00
C VAL A 77 17.91 6.11 7.19
N ASP A 78 17.38 4.90 7.35
CA ASP A 78 17.97 3.72 6.69
C ASP A 78 17.90 3.87 5.16
N SER A 79 16.70 4.16 4.62
CA SER A 79 16.57 4.56 3.22
C SER A 79 15.56 5.67 2.98
N LEU A 80 15.84 6.49 1.97
CA LEU A 80 14.93 7.48 1.41
C LEU A 80 14.59 7.15 -0.04
N GLY A 81 13.34 7.40 -0.41
CA GLY A 81 12.86 7.17 -1.76
C GLY A 81 11.65 8.00 -2.15
N LEU A 82 11.22 7.82 -3.40
CA LEU A 82 10.07 8.49 -3.99
C LEU A 82 9.11 7.45 -4.60
N ASP A 83 7.89 7.33 -4.07
CA ASP A 83 6.94 6.31 -4.53
C ASP A 83 6.39 6.58 -5.95
N GLU A 84 5.56 5.64 -6.44
CA GLU A 84 4.85 5.73 -7.73
C GLU A 84 3.94 6.98 -7.86
N ASN A 85 3.51 7.55 -6.74
CA ASN A 85 2.71 8.79 -6.68
C ASN A 85 3.56 10.05 -6.48
N ASN A 86 4.89 9.91 -6.51
CA ASN A 86 5.88 10.93 -6.19
C ASN A 86 5.78 11.44 -4.73
N ALA A 87 5.28 10.64 -3.79
CA ALA A 87 5.31 10.98 -2.38
C ALA A 87 6.68 10.65 -1.77
N PRO A 88 7.24 11.54 -0.92
CA PRO A 88 8.42 11.21 -0.14
C PRO A 88 8.18 9.97 0.70
N THR A 89 9.11 9.02 0.61
CA THR A 89 9.01 7.74 1.30
C THR A 89 10.23 7.53 2.18
N VAL A 90 9.98 7.25 3.46
CA VAL A 90 10.98 6.81 4.45
C VAL A 90 10.83 5.30 4.59
N ILE A 91 11.95 4.58 4.57
CA ILE A 91 11.99 3.15 4.77
C ILE A 91 12.91 2.85 5.95
N GLU A 92 12.41 2.06 6.90
CA GLU A 92 13.13 1.63 8.09
C GLU A 92 13.15 0.10 8.15
N TYR A 93 14.31 -0.48 8.44
CA TYR A 93 14.49 -1.93 8.47
C TYR A 93 14.71 -2.43 9.88
N LYS A 94 14.23 -3.65 10.14
CA LYS A 94 14.57 -4.42 11.33
C LYS A 94 14.79 -5.87 10.99
N ARG A 95 15.88 -6.47 11.48
CA ARG A 95 16.12 -7.91 11.29
C ARG A 95 14.97 -8.77 11.83
N GLY A 96 14.49 -8.47 13.04
CA GLY A 96 13.45 -9.21 13.75
C GLY A 96 12.25 -8.35 14.07
N THR A 97 11.76 -8.43 15.30
CA THR A 97 10.70 -7.56 15.83
C THR A 97 11.30 -6.50 16.72
N ASP A 98 10.93 -5.24 16.51
CA ASP A 98 11.40 -4.10 17.30
C ASP A 98 10.22 -3.14 17.55
N ALA A 99 9.97 -2.81 18.82
CA ALA A 99 8.86 -1.95 19.23
C ALA A 99 9.08 -0.45 18.92
N GLY A 100 10.29 -0.07 18.50
CA GLY A 100 10.71 1.29 18.21
C GLY A 100 10.63 1.67 16.73
N VAL A 101 10.53 0.70 15.80
CA VAL A 101 10.65 0.96 14.35
C VAL A 101 9.64 2.00 13.84
N ILE A 102 8.41 1.96 14.33
CA ILE A 102 7.37 2.94 13.94
C ILE A 102 7.73 4.33 14.49
N HIS A 103 8.18 4.41 15.74
CA HIS A 103 8.52 5.68 16.37
C HIS A 103 9.74 6.35 15.71
N GLN A 104 10.75 5.56 15.38
CA GLN A 104 11.93 6.00 14.63
C GLN A 104 11.52 6.52 13.25
N GLY A 105 10.74 5.76 12.49
CA GLY A 105 10.23 6.18 11.19
C GLY A 105 9.35 7.43 11.25
N LEU A 106 8.48 7.56 12.27
CA LEU A 106 7.64 8.75 12.47
C LEU A 106 8.48 10.00 12.81
N TYR A 107 9.55 9.84 13.57
CA TYR A 107 10.48 10.92 13.88
C TYR A 107 11.15 11.43 12.60
N TYR A 108 11.66 10.54 11.75
CA TYR A 108 12.27 10.93 10.47
C TYR A 108 11.27 11.49 9.48
N MET A 109 10.04 10.96 9.47
CA MET A 109 8.95 11.50 8.68
C MET A 109 8.65 12.96 9.06
N ALA A 110 8.60 13.27 10.36
CA ALA A 110 8.42 14.64 10.84
C ALA A 110 9.58 15.53 10.40
N TRP A 111 10.83 15.07 10.58
CA TRP A 111 12.01 15.81 10.12
C TRP A 111 11.95 16.10 8.60
N LEU A 112 11.58 15.11 7.78
CA LEU A 112 11.47 15.26 6.32
C LEU A 112 10.43 16.33 5.95
N MET A 113 9.31 16.39 6.68
CA MET A 113 8.27 17.41 6.49
C MET A 113 8.71 18.80 6.90
N ASP A 114 9.61 18.94 7.86
CA ASP A 114 10.19 20.21 8.27
C ASP A 114 11.34 20.66 7.34
N HIS A 115 12.00 19.71 6.66
CA HIS A 115 13.18 19.93 5.82
C HIS A 115 12.93 19.59 4.34
N LYS A 116 11.79 20.04 3.79
CA LYS A 116 11.37 19.75 2.41
C LYS A 116 12.38 20.16 1.34
N ASP A 117 13.15 21.21 1.58
CA ASP A 117 14.14 21.71 0.63
C ASP A 117 15.33 20.74 0.49
N ALA A 118 15.78 20.14 1.60
CA ALA A 118 16.82 19.11 1.58
C ALA A 118 16.39 17.90 0.75
N PHE A 119 15.17 17.40 0.99
CA PHE A 119 14.63 16.28 0.22
C PHE A 119 14.38 16.66 -1.25
N ARG A 120 13.90 17.87 -1.54
CA ARG A 120 13.71 18.34 -2.92
C ARG A 120 15.03 18.41 -3.68
N ASN A 121 16.10 18.88 -3.04
CA ASN A 121 17.44 18.90 -3.63
C ASN A 121 17.92 17.47 -3.91
N LEU A 122 17.78 16.55 -2.95
CA LEU A 122 18.12 15.14 -3.14
C LEU A 122 17.38 14.52 -4.35
N VAL A 123 16.07 14.76 -4.47
CA VAL A 123 15.29 14.29 -5.63
C VAL A 123 15.78 14.92 -6.93
N ARG A 124 16.06 16.23 -6.94
CA ARG A 124 16.55 16.92 -8.14
C ARG A 124 17.89 16.33 -8.60
N ASP A 125 18.78 16.06 -7.66
CA ASP A 125 20.14 15.63 -7.95
C ASP A 125 20.17 14.16 -8.41
N ARG A 126 19.25 13.32 -7.92
CA ARG A 126 19.14 11.89 -8.30
C ARG A 126 18.22 11.61 -9.48
N LEU A 127 17.08 12.31 -9.57
CA LEU A 127 15.98 12.01 -10.51
C LEU A 127 15.63 13.18 -11.44
N GLY A 128 16.32 14.32 -11.31
CA GLY A 128 16.14 15.50 -12.16
C GLY A 128 15.05 16.48 -11.69
N GLY A 129 15.05 17.67 -12.31
CA GLY A 129 14.16 18.78 -11.94
C GLY A 129 12.66 18.49 -12.11
N THR A 130 12.29 17.68 -13.11
CA THR A 130 10.88 17.29 -13.33
C THR A 130 10.34 16.52 -12.14
N ALA A 131 11.05 15.49 -11.67
CA ALA A 131 10.65 14.72 -10.50
C ALA A 131 10.56 15.62 -9.25
N ALA A 132 11.54 16.50 -9.04
CA ALA A 132 11.58 17.42 -7.91
C ALA A 132 10.37 18.40 -7.87
N SER A 133 9.87 18.81 -9.03
CA SER A 133 8.68 19.67 -9.14
C SER A 133 7.35 18.94 -8.88
N GLN A 134 7.35 17.61 -8.96
CA GLN A 134 6.14 16.78 -8.90
C GLN A 134 5.94 16.08 -7.54
N ILE A 135 6.79 16.37 -6.56
CA ILE A 135 6.75 15.76 -5.23
C ILE A 135 5.40 16.02 -4.55
N LEU A 136 4.78 14.95 -4.05
CA LEU A 136 3.51 14.95 -3.33
C LEU A 136 3.74 15.07 -1.81
N TRP A 137 3.87 16.29 -1.31
CA TRP A 137 4.07 16.54 0.12
C TRP A 137 2.86 16.25 1.01
N SER A 138 1.66 16.12 0.43
CA SER A 138 0.41 15.93 1.19
C SER A 138 0.18 14.51 1.67
N ALA A 139 0.95 13.54 1.15
CA ALA A 139 0.76 12.13 1.45
C ALA A 139 2.11 11.39 1.61
N PRO A 140 3.03 11.86 2.48
CA PRO A 140 4.30 11.18 2.65
C PRO A 140 4.09 9.82 3.31
N ARG A 141 4.99 8.88 3.02
CA ARG A 141 4.80 7.45 3.29
C ARG A 141 5.93 6.87 4.12
N LEU A 142 5.60 6.12 5.17
CA LEU A 142 6.56 5.35 5.96
C LEU A 142 6.37 3.87 5.66
N ILE A 143 7.43 3.16 5.29
CA ILE A 143 7.43 1.71 5.12
C ILE A 143 8.39 1.13 6.17
N CYS A 144 7.86 0.36 7.11
CA CYS A 144 8.69 -0.40 8.04
C CYS A 144 8.80 -1.83 7.53
N VAL A 145 10.03 -2.31 7.29
CA VAL A 145 10.30 -3.68 6.85
C VAL A 145 10.92 -4.46 8.01
N ALA A 146 10.25 -5.50 8.48
CA ALA A 146 10.70 -6.24 9.67
C ALA A 146 10.45 -7.75 9.56
N GLY A 147 11.13 -8.54 10.39
CA GLY A 147 10.91 -10.00 10.45
C GLY A 147 9.54 -10.36 11.03
N ASP A 148 9.04 -9.54 11.95
CA ASP A 148 7.66 -9.57 12.45
C ASP A 148 7.29 -8.28 13.19
N PHE A 149 6.00 -8.08 13.44
CA PHE A 149 5.45 -6.94 14.18
C PHE A 149 4.61 -7.41 15.37
N THR A 150 4.62 -6.64 16.45
CA THR A 150 3.72 -6.92 17.57
C THR A 150 2.30 -6.47 17.24
N ARG A 151 1.32 -7.02 17.98
CA ARG A 151 -0.08 -6.53 17.91
C ARG A 151 -0.21 -5.03 18.23
N TYR A 152 0.71 -4.49 19.02
CA TYR A 152 0.73 -3.08 19.40
C TYR A 152 1.19 -2.21 18.23
N ASP A 153 2.18 -2.66 17.47
CA ASP A 153 2.65 -1.98 16.26
C ASP A 153 1.53 -1.89 15.21
N VAL A 154 0.86 -3.03 14.97
CA VAL A 154 -0.30 -3.10 14.08
C VAL A 154 -1.43 -2.19 14.54
N HIS A 155 -1.65 -2.08 15.85
CA HIS A 155 -2.67 -1.17 16.41
C HIS A 155 -2.25 0.31 16.29
N ALA A 156 -1.00 0.64 16.58
CA ALA A 156 -0.48 2.02 16.51
C ALA A 156 -0.64 2.60 15.10
N VAL A 157 -0.36 1.80 14.08
CA VAL A 157 -0.55 2.18 12.67
C VAL A 157 -2.00 2.59 12.39
N ARG A 158 -2.99 1.98 13.06
CA ARG A 158 -4.42 2.34 12.91
C ARG A 158 -4.78 3.70 13.50
N GLU A 159 -4.06 4.14 14.53
CA GLU A 159 -4.34 5.38 15.25
C GLU A 159 -3.58 6.59 14.67
N HIS A 160 -2.39 6.40 14.10
CA HIS A 160 -1.51 7.52 13.72
C HIS A 160 -2.00 8.37 12.54
N ARG A 161 -3.04 7.96 11.79
CA ARG A 161 -3.56 8.70 10.62
C ARG A 161 -2.44 9.22 9.69
N ARG A 162 -1.44 8.40 9.44
CA ARG A 162 -0.36 8.62 8.47
C ARG A 162 -0.33 7.42 7.52
N SER A 163 0.25 7.60 6.34
CA SER A 163 0.47 6.50 5.40
C SER A 163 1.64 5.65 5.91
N ILE A 164 1.33 4.63 6.71
CA ILE A 164 2.31 3.70 7.28
C ILE A 164 2.01 2.30 6.79
N ASP A 165 3.01 1.64 6.24
CA ASP A 165 2.97 0.24 5.82
C ASP A 165 3.93 -0.58 6.67
N LEU A 166 3.41 -1.64 7.28
CA LEU A 166 4.20 -2.66 7.97
C LEU A 166 4.37 -3.85 7.03
N VAL A 167 5.59 -4.08 6.59
CA VAL A 167 5.94 -5.14 5.63
C VAL A 167 6.78 -6.20 6.33
N ARG A 168 6.22 -7.39 6.47
CA ARG A 168 6.94 -8.55 6.99
C ARG A 168 7.77 -9.16 5.88
N TYR A 169 9.05 -9.39 6.11
CA TYR A 169 9.90 -10.13 5.19
C TYR A 169 10.24 -11.52 5.71
N ARG A 170 10.42 -12.49 4.79
CA ARG A 170 10.97 -13.82 5.07
C ARG A 170 11.81 -14.30 3.90
N TYR A 171 12.99 -14.84 4.17
CA TYR A 171 13.79 -15.56 3.17
C TYR A 171 13.36 -17.01 3.11
N PHE A 172 13.36 -17.59 1.91
CA PHE A 172 13.12 -19.00 1.66
C PHE A 172 14.25 -19.58 0.81
N GLY A 173 15.08 -20.43 1.41
CA GLY A 173 16.29 -20.94 0.77
C GLY A 173 17.33 -19.85 0.51
N SER A 174 18.03 -19.97 -0.62
CA SER A 174 19.06 -19.04 -1.08
C SER A 174 18.50 -17.86 -1.88
N ASP A 175 17.46 -18.09 -2.67
CA ASP A 175 17.14 -17.19 -3.81
C ASP A 175 15.74 -16.55 -3.75
N HIS A 176 14.98 -16.78 -2.68
CA HIS A 176 13.62 -16.28 -2.57
C HIS A 176 13.44 -15.41 -1.33
N ILE A 177 12.77 -14.28 -1.50
CA ILE A 177 12.28 -13.42 -0.42
C ILE A 177 10.77 -13.21 -0.61
N GLY A 178 10.01 -13.37 0.45
CA GLY A 178 8.60 -13.01 0.53
C GLY A 178 8.42 -11.71 1.29
N LEU A 179 7.56 -10.83 0.76
CA LEU A 179 7.11 -9.61 1.42
C LEU A 179 5.60 -9.68 1.64
N GLU A 180 5.15 -9.44 2.86
CA GLU A 180 3.74 -9.46 3.25
C GLU A 180 3.38 -8.14 3.94
N THR A 181 2.42 -7.39 3.39
CA THR A 181 1.90 -6.20 4.08
C THR A 181 0.97 -6.64 5.23
N VAL A 182 1.48 -6.56 6.46
CA VAL A 182 0.77 -6.94 7.69
C VAL A 182 -0.29 -5.90 8.06
N ALA A 183 0.03 -4.63 7.82
CA ALA A 183 -0.90 -3.52 8.01
C ALA A 183 -0.54 -2.38 7.06
N SER A 184 -1.57 -1.75 6.50
CA SER A 184 -1.46 -0.49 5.79
C SER A 184 -2.56 0.44 6.30
N MET A 185 -2.22 1.69 6.63
CA MET A 185 -3.19 2.67 7.12
C MET A 185 -3.08 3.99 6.41
N ARG A 186 -4.20 4.71 6.40
CA ARG A 186 -4.37 6.02 5.76
C ARG A 186 -4.06 7.15 6.72
N GLY A 187 -3.53 8.24 6.18
CA GLY A 187 -3.88 9.57 6.65
C GLY A 187 -5.25 10.01 6.13
N HIS A 188 -6.29 9.89 6.95
CA HIS A 188 -7.59 10.47 6.62
C HIS A 188 -7.56 11.99 6.81
N SER A 189 -7.88 12.76 5.75
CA SER A 189 -8.71 13.95 5.95
C SER A 189 -10.10 13.47 6.36
N VAL A 190 -10.59 13.95 7.49
CA VAL A 190 -11.85 13.52 8.11
C VAL A 190 -13.03 13.74 7.14
N THR A 191 -13.63 12.65 6.64
CA THR A 191 -15.06 12.54 6.24
C THR A 191 -15.40 11.08 5.88
N ALA A 192 -15.21 10.14 6.80
CA ALA A 192 -15.74 8.78 6.63
C ALA A 192 -15.98 8.09 7.98
N LYS A 193 -16.87 8.63 8.81
CA LYS A 193 -17.49 7.86 9.91
C LYS A 193 -18.98 8.20 9.98
N ARG A 194 -19.77 7.56 9.12
CA ARG A 194 -21.20 7.35 9.37
C ARG A 194 -21.79 6.21 8.55
N VAL A 195 -21.21 5.01 8.65
CA VAL A 195 -21.92 3.79 8.26
C VAL A 195 -21.72 2.73 9.33
N ARG A 196 -22.56 2.79 10.37
CA ARG A 196 -23.08 1.64 11.15
C ARG A 196 -24.30 2.13 11.93
N ARG A 197 -25.39 2.36 11.18
CA ARG A 197 -26.81 2.27 11.60
C ARG A 197 -27.66 2.98 10.55
N ARG A 198 -28.18 2.21 9.60
CA ARG A 198 -29.57 2.29 9.11
C ARG A 198 -29.79 1.21 8.04
N ALA A 199 -30.13 0.03 8.51
CA ALA A 199 -31.14 -0.77 7.83
C ALA A 199 -32.50 -0.16 8.25
N ALA A 200 -33.13 0.57 7.33
CA ALA A 200 -34.56 0.89 7.25
C ALA A 200 -34.73 2.06 6.27
N GLY A 201 -35.59 1.85 5.26
CA GLY A 201 -35.74 2.62 4.03
C GLY A 201 -35.59 4.14 4.13
N LEU A 202 -34.72 4.68 3.27
CA LEU A 202 -34.72 6.07 2.82
C LEU A 202 -34.26 6.08 1.36
N LEU A 203 -35.02 6.78 0.52
CA LEU A 203 -34.77 6.99 -0.91
C LEU A 203 -33.34 7.49 -1.17
N PRO A 204 -32.70 7.12 -2.30
CA PRO A 204 -31.35 7.59 -2.58
C PRO A 204 -31.38 9.10 -2.81
N VAL A 205 -30.65 9.82 -1.97
CA VAL A 205 -30.35 11.23 -2.17
C VAL A 205 -29.52 11.32 -3.46
N ARG A 206 -30.16 11.74 -4.55
CA ARG A 206 -29.46 12.13 -5.78
C ARG A 206 -28.45 13.22 -5.44
N ARG A 207 -27.18 12.87 -5.35
CA ARG A 207 -26.07 13.82 -5.29
C ARG A 207 -25.97 14.49 -6.66
N GLN A 208 -25.71 15.80 -6.69
CA GLN A 208 -25.68 16.62 -7.91
C GLN A 208 -24.44 16.36 -8.80
N GLY A 209 -24.21 15.11 -9.22
CA GLY A 209 -23.20 14.74 -10.20
C GLY A 209 -23.88 14.13 -11.42
N GLY A 210 -23.43 14.46 -12.63
CA GLY A 210 -23.91 13.77 -13.84
C GLY A 210 -23.61 12.27 -13.79
N ALA A 211 -24.20 11.48 -14.69
CA ALA A 211 -24.08 10.01 -14.73
C ALA A 211 -22.61 9.50 -14.66
N LEU A 212 -21.67 10.23 -15.24
CA LEU A 212 -20.23 9.91 -15.19
C LEU A 212 -19.58 10.12 -13.81
N ALA A 213 -20.10 11.05 -13.01
CA ALA A 213 -19.67 11.23 -11.63
C ALA A 213 -20.21 10.10 -10.75
N GLU A 214 -21.47 9.67 -10.97
CA GLU A 214 -22.02 8.49 -10.30
C GLU A 214 -21.22 7.23 -10.66
N LEU A 215 -20.85 7.06 -11.93
CA LEU A 215 -19.98 5.96 -12.37
C LEU A 215 -18.60 6.00 -11.71
N ALA A 216 -18.00 7.18 -11.54
CA ALA A 216 -16.70 7.32 -10.89
C ALA A 216 -16.75 7.01 -9.40
N GLU A 217 -17.83 7.37 -8.71
CA GLU A 217 -18.04 6.97 -7.31
C GLU A 217 -18.25 5.45 -7.21
N ALA A 218 -19.01 4.84 -8.14
CA ALA A 218 -19.17 3.38 -8.19
C ALA A 218 -17.83 2.66 -8.43
N VAL A 219 -16.97 3.19 -9.32
CA VAL A 219 -15.60 2.69 -9.51
C VAL A 219 -14.77 2.84 -8.25
N ASP A 220 -14.88 3.97 -7.54
CA ASP A 220 -14.18 4.19 -6.26
C ASP A 220 -14.58 3.12 -5.24
N GLU A 221 -15.88 2.85 -5.08
CA GLU A 221 -16.39 1.83 -4.18
C GLU A 221 -15.90 0.42 -4.56
N VAL A 222 -15.94 0.07 -5.84
CA VAL A 222 -15.45 -1.24 -6.32
C VAL A 222 -13.96 -1.40 -6.06
N LEU A 223 -13.13 -0.42 -6.44
CA LEU A 223 -11.67 -0.49 -6.27
C LEU A 223 -11.29 -0.54 -4.79
N LEU A 224 -11.97 0.20 -3.92
CA LEU A 224 -11.75 0.17 -2.47
C LEU A 224 -12.26 -1.14 -1.83
N GLY A 225 -13.24 -1.80 -2.46
CA GLY A 225 -13.84 -3.05 -1.99
C GLY A 225 -13.14 -4.32 -2.46
N LEU A 226 -12.07 -4.24 -3.28
CA LEU A 226 -11.36 -5.42 -3.78
C LEU A 226 -10.62 -6.20 -2.69
N GLY A 227 -10.25 -5.54 -1.60
CA GLY A 227 -9.59 -6.17 -0.47
C GLY A 227 -9.12 -5.18 0.58
N ASP A 228 -8.51 -5.70 1.64
CA ASP A 228 -8.02 -4.91 2.75
C ASP A 228 -6.71 -4.18 2.41
N GLY A 229 -6.44 -3.09 3.14
CA GLY A 229 -5.19 -2.34 3.03
C GLY A 229 -5.08 -1.46 1.78
N ILE A 230 -6.16 -1.26 1.02
CA ILE A 230 -6.15 -0.35 -0.13
C ILE A 230 -6.17 1.10 0.33
N VAL A 231 -5.26 1.91 -0.22
CA VAL A 231 -5.14 3.35 0.01
C VAL A 231 -5.43 4.10 -1.29
N ARG A 232 -6.28 5.14 -1.21
CA ARG A 232 -6.53 6.07 -2.32
C ARG A 232 -5.68 7.32 -2.15
N VAL A 233 -4.80 7.60 -3.11
CA VAL A 233 -3.92 8.79 -3.14
C VAL A 233 -4.43 9.74 -4.23
N ARG A 234 -4.79 10.97 -3.84
CA ARG A 234 -5.27 11.99 -4.78
C ARG A 234 -4.11 12.77 -5.37
N ARG A 235 -4.04 12.82 -6.71
CA ARG A 235 -3.15 13.69 -7.50
C ARG A 235 -4.00 14.71 -8.25
N LYS A 236 -3.36 15.70 -8.88
CA LYS A 236 -4.06 16.72 -9.66
C LYS A 236 -4.85 16.14 -10.85
N GLN A 237 -4.32 15.09 -11.48
CA GLN A 237 -4.83 14.54 -12.75
C GLN A 237 -5.44 13.15 -12.62
N TYR A 238 -5.35 12.50 -11.46
CA TYR A 238 -5.88 11.16 -11.21
C TYR A 238 -5.98 10.88 -9.71
N ALA A 239 -6.73 9.84 -9.35
CA ALA A 239 -6.66 9.18 -8.05
C ALA A 239 -6.01 7.81 -8.22
N ALA A 240 -4.90 7.56 -7.52
CA ALA A 240 -4.26 6.25 -7.48
C ALA A 240 -4.86 5.40 -6.37
N TYR A 241 -4.97 4.11 -6.62
CA TYR A 241 -5.37 3.08 -5.68
C TYR A 241 -4.17 2.16 -5.51
N GLN A 242 -3.67 2.08 -4.29
CA GLN A 242 -2.42 1.41 -3.97
C GLN A 242 -2.57 0.47 -2.79
N ARG A 243 -1.79 -0.60 -2.79
CA ARG A 243 -1.43 -1.38 -1.61
C ARG A 243 0.01 -1.04 -1.25
N LEU A 244 0.93 -2.00 -1.41
CA LEU A 244 2.35 -1.72 -1.45
C LEU A 244 2.68 -0.90 -2.70
N ARG A 245 2.06 -1.24 -3.84
CA ARG A 245 2.19 -0.55 -5.13
C ARG A 245 0.83 -0.07 -5.65
N ASN A 246 0.85 0.89 -6.57
CA ASN A 246 -0.33 1.30 -7.33
C ASN A 246 -0.83 0.13 -8.18
N PHE A 247 -2.12 -0.17 -8.11
CA PHE A 247 -2.77 -1.13 -9.01
C PHE A 247 -3.78 -0.48 -9.94
N ALA A 248 -4.33 0.68 -9.59
CA ALA A 248 -5.24 1.40 -10.48
C ALA A 248 -5.04 2.91 -10.38
N CYS A 249 -5.23 3.62 -11.48
CA CYS A 249 -5.25 5.08 -11.54
C CYS A 249 -6.50 5.54 -12.28
N VAL A 250 -7.40 6.23 -11.58
CA VAL A 250 -8.66 6.73 -12.14
C VAL A 250 -8.54 8.22 -12.43
N CYS A 251 -8.72 8.61 -13.70
CA CYS A 251 -8.76 10.02 -14.08
C CYS A 251 -10.09 10.68 -13.68
N PRO A 252 -10.14 12.01 -13.51
CA PRO A 252 -11.39 12.73 -13.37
C PRO A 252 -12.37 12.39 -14.51
N PRO A 253 -13.68 12.32 -14.24
CA PRO A 253 -14.67 12.04 -15.25
C PRO A 253 -14.57 13.03 -16.43
N GLN A 254 -14.47 12.51 -17.65
CA GLN A 254 -14.50 13.33 -18.87
C GLN A 254 -15.95 13.52 -19.35
N GLN A 255 -16.16 14.23 -20.46
CA GLN A 255 -17.50 14.46 -21.01
C GLN A 255 -18.22 13.18 -21.43
N THR A 256 -17.50 12.15 -21.90
CA THR A 256 -18.12 10.95 -22.48
C THR A 256 -17.66 9.64 -21.88
N LYS A 257 -16.59 9.64 -21.07
CA LYS A 257 -15.97 8.45 -20.52
C LYS A 257 -15.18 8.73 -19.24
N LEU A 258 -14.97 7.68 -18.48
CA LEU A 258 -14.03 7.60 -17.37
C LEU A 258 -12.85 6.72 -17.82
N LEU A 259 -11.62 7.16 -17.52
CA LEU A 259 -10.42 6.40 -17.82
C LEU A 259 -9.85 5.80 -16.54
N VAL A 260 -9.54 4.51 -16.59
CA VAL A 260 -8.85 3.77 -15.54
C VAL A 260 -7.62 3.12 -16.13
N TYR A 261 -6.45 3.41 -15.59
CA TYR A 261 -5.21 2.72 -15.94
C TYR A 261 -4.94 1.62 -14.92
N LEU A 262 -4.62 0.43 -15.39
CA LEU A 262 -4.40 -0.77 -14.58
C LEU A 262 -2.99 -1.29 -14.78
N LYS A 263 -2.38 -1.76 -13.68
CA LYS A 263 -1.07 -2.40 -13.66
C LYS A 263 -1.21 -3.88 -14.02
N VAL A 264 -1.61 -4.12 -15.26
CA VAL A 264 -1.75 -5.44 -15.87
C VAL A 264 -0.93 -5.44 -17.15
N ASP A 265 -0.20 -6.53 -17.42
CA ASP A 265 0.47 -6.71 -18.70
C ASP A 265 -0.60 -6.80 -19.81
N PRO A 266 -0.67 -5.86 -20.76
CA PRO A 266 -1.65 -5.88 -21.84
C PRO A 266 -1.59 -7.15 -22.70
N LYS A 267 -0.47 -7.88 -22.71
CA LYS A 267 -0.31 -9.15 -23.42
C LYS A 267 -1.01 -10.32 -22.74
N SER A 268 -1.37 -10.19 -21.47
CA SER A 268 -2.07 -11.21 -20.68
C SER A 268 -3.59 -11.14 -20.81
N VAL A 269 -4.13 -10.15 -21.53
CA VAL A 269 -5.56 -9.87 -21.65
C VAL A 269 -5.98 -9.66 -23.10
N ASP A 270 -7.23 -10.00 -23.41
CA ASP A 270 -7.80 -9.74 -24.72
C ASP A 270 -8.19 -8.25 -24.87
N LEU A 271 -7.49 -7.55 -25.76
CA LEU A 271 -7.76 -6.14 -26.02
C LEU A 271 -9.01 -5.96 -26.90
N VAL A 272 -10.03 -5.34 -26.34
CA VAL A 272 -11.27 -4.99 -27.03
C VAL A 272 -11.30 -3.51 -27.41
N PRO A 273 -11.35 -3.17 -28.71
CA PRO A 273 -11.42 -1.79 -29.19
C PRO A 273 -12.57 -1.00 -28.54
N GLY A 274 -12.26 0.20 -28.06
CA GLY A 274 -13.23 1.09 -27.41
C GLY A 274 -13.49 0.79 -25.92
N PHE A 275 -12.94 -0.31 -25.38
CA PHE A 275 -13.01 -0.67 -23.97
C PHE A 275 -11.63 -0.77 -23.32
N THR A 276 -10.70 -1.50 -23.93
CA THR A 276 -9.33 -1.68 -23.42
C THR A 276 -8.29 -1.31 -24.47
N ARG A 277 -7.15 -0.77 -24.04
CA ARG A 277 -6.06 -0.38 -24.93
C ARG A 277 -4.71 -0.55 -24.24
N ASP A 278 -3.75 -1.10 -24.96
CA ASP A 278 -2.33 -1.09 -24.58
C ASP A 278 -1.79 0.34 -24.70
N VAL A 279 -1.28 0.86 -23.59
CA VAL A 279 -0.63 2.18 -23.49
C VAL A 279 0.81 2.07 -23.01
N THR A 280 1.45 0.90 -23.12
CA THR A 280 2.88 0.72 -22.84
C THR A 280 3.71 1.66 -23.71
N GLY A 281 4.59 2.43 -23.08
CA GLY A 281 5.42 3.43 -23.75
C GLY A 281 4.65 4.67 -24.25
N VAL A 282 3.34 4.75 -24.02
CA VAL A 282 2.52 5.91 -24.34
C VAL A 282 2.37 6.77 -23.08
N GLY A 283 2.71 8.05 -23.17
CA GLY A 283 2.56 8.98 -22.06
C GLY A 283 1.10 9.14 -21.64
N HIS A 284 0.82 8.87 -20.36
CA HIS A 284 -0.51 8.99 -19.76
C HIS A 284 -0.42 9.42 -18.28
N HIS A 285 -1.58 9.67 -17.66
CA HIS A 285 -1.66 10.13 -16.28
C HIS A 285 -1.79 8.97 -15.30
N GLY A 286 -0.80 8.79 -14.44
CA GLY A 286 -0.80 7.73 -13.43
C GLY A 286 0.21 6.64 -13.77
N THR A 287 -0.11 5.43 -13.35
CA THR A 287 0.69 4.22 -13.57
C THR A 287 -0.19 3.12 -14.14
N GLY A 288 0.41 2.19 -14.88
CA GLY A 288 -0.26 1.05 -15.48
C GLY A 288 -0.13 1.05 -17.00
N ASP A 289 -0.18 -0.12 -17.59
CA ASP A 289 0.04 -0.32 -19.03
C ASP A 289 -1.27 -0.59 -19.79
N LEU A 290 -2.35 -0.87 -19.06
CA LEU A 290 -3.67 -1.16 -19.61
C LEU A 290 -4.63 -0.01 -19.34
N GLU A 291 -5.07 0.69 -20.40
CA GLU A 291 -6.15 1.68 -20.34
C GLU A 291 -7.51 0.97 -20.45
N VAL A 292 -8.43 1.28 -19.53
CA VAL A 292 -9.84 0.85 -19.55
C VAL A 292 -10.74 2.07 -19.63
N GLN A 293 -11.64 2.08 -20.61
CA GLN A 293 -12.60 3.14 -20.86
C GLN A 293 -13.99 2.72 -20.40
N LEU A 294 -14.55 3.42 -19.43
CA LEU A 294 -15.88 3.16 -18.87
C LEU A 294 -16.84 4.28 -19.26
N ARG A 295 -18.03 3.92 -19.75
CA ARG A 295 -19.09 4.88 -20.11
C ARG A 295 -20.38 4.61 -19.36
N THR A 296 -20.60 3.36 -18.96
CA THR A 296 -21.81 2.87 -18.32
C THR A 296 -21.49 1.93 -17.17
N GLU A 297 -22.50 1.63 -16.36
CA GLU A 297 -22.40 0.63 -15.29
C GLU A 297 -22.12 -0.78 -15.82
N ARG A 298 -22.58 -1.12 -17.02
CA ARG A 298 -22.25 -2.40 -17.69
C ARG A 298 -20.75 -2.52 -18.01
N ASP A 299 -20.11 -1.40 -18.35
CA ASP A 299 -18.66 -1.40 -18.58
C ASP A 299 -17.92 -1.65 -17.26
N LEU A 300 -18.43 -1.13 -16.14
CA LEU A 300 -17.88 -1.37 -14.81
C LEU A 300 -18.03 -2.85 -14.41
N GLU A 301 -19.20 -3.46 -14.60
CA GLU A 301 -19.41 -4.89 -14.37
C GLU A 301 -18.39 -5.74 -15.14
N ARG A 302 -18.19 -5.41 -16.42
CA ARG A 302 -17.22 -6.08 -17.29
C ARG A 302 -15.76 -5.84 -16.87
N ALA A 303 -15.45 -4.69 -16.28
CA ALA A 303 -14.08 -4.34 -15.85
C ALA A 303 -13.67 -4.99 -14.52
N GLN A 304 -14.60 -5.60 -13.77
CA GLN A 304 -14.30 -6.14 -12.44
C GLN A 304 -13.17 -7.19 -12.46
N ASP A 305 -13.13 -8.05 -13.48
CA ASP A 305 -12.07 -9.06 -13.57
C ASP A 305 -10.70 -8.44 -13.86
N LEU A 306 -10.65 -7.39 -14.69
CA LEU A 306 -9.42 -6.62 -14.92
C LEU A 306 -8.96 -5.92 -13.63
N PHE A 307 -9.90 -5.41 -12.83
CA PHE A 307 -9.57 -4.80 -11.53
C PHE A 307 -8.99 -5.83 -10.55
N ARG A 308 -9.56 -7.04 -10.49
CA ARG A 308 -9.04 -8.15 -9.68
C ARG A 308 -7.65 -8.60 -10.14
N LEU A 309 -7.44 -8.73 -11.45
CA LEU A 309 -6.14 -9.07 -12.05
C LEU A 309 -5.08 -8.02 -11.69
N SER A 310 -5.42 -6.74 -11.82
CA SER A 310 -4.52 -5.64 -11.46
C SER A 310 -4.21 -5.63 -9.97
N TYR A 311 -5.22 -5.85 -9.12
CA TYR A 311 -5.06 -5.93 -7.67
C TYR A 311 -4.14 -7.08 -7.25
N ALA A 312 -4.23 -8.24 -7.90
CA ALA A 312 -3.38 -9.39 -7.60
C ALA A 312 -1.91 -9.18 -7.99
N ALA A 313 -1.64 -8.25 -8.93
CA ALA A 313 -0.29 -7.94 -9.39
C ALA A 313 0.45 -6.89 -8.52
N ALA A 314 -0.19 -6.36 -7.46
CA ALA A 314 0.25 -5.16 -6.74
C ALA A 314 0.39 -5.28 -5.22
#